data_AF-A0A7J7CY23-F1
#
_entry.id   AF-A0A7J7CY23-F1
#
_cell.length_a   1.000
_cell.length_b   1.000
_cell.length_c   1.000
_cell.angle_alpha   90.00
_cell.angle_beta   90.00
_cell.angle_gamma   90.00
#
_symmetry.space_group_name_H-M   'P 1'
#
loop_
_entity.id
_entity.type
_entity.pdbx_description
1 polymer ?
#
loop_
_entity_poly.entity_id
_entity_poly.type
_entity_poly.pdbx_seq_one_letter_code
_entity_poly.pdbx_strand_id
1 'polypeptide(L)'
;MATIPIVEYTPFSDHNEFTVYFFGTPVEVTVTATPAVVRRWLHTVRYRCSHFYHRGRLVVGLGVQWTPFSGRNSPADTLQLCIGRRCLIFQLCNADRVPLSLRRFLRDPDITFVGFWNSMDASKLRASRHDLKVRSLLDLRKHVETDFGESLAGASVEKIVKEFLGFDGVRLEREISMSRWNANELSREQVLQACVDAHAAFLIGKNIRAWEIDEDEDTDSYSSLGF
;
A
#
# COMPACT_ATOMS: atom_id res chain seq x y z
N MET A 1 -22.93 5.33 -12.03
CA MET A 1 -22.78 5.21 -10.56
C MET A 1 -22.16 3.87 -10.25
N ALA A 2 -20.86 3.81 -10.00
CA ALA A 2 -20.20 2.56 -9.59
C ALA A 2 -20.24 2.49 -8.07
N THR A 3 -21.27 1.84 -7.55
CA THR A 3 -21.42 1.48 -6.14
C THR A 3 -20.36 0.46 -5.77
N ILE A 4 -19.41 0.81 -4.91
CA ILE A 4 -18.56 -0.19 -4.25
C ILE A 4 -19.41 -0.78 -3.11
N PRO A 5 -20.06 -1.94 -3.32
CA PRO A 5 -19.91 -3.00 -2.33
C PRO A 5 -20.19 -4.39 -2.91
N ILE A 6 -19.19 -5.27 -2.89
CA ILE A 6 -19.41 -6.61 -2.32
C ILE A 6 -18.14 -6.91 -1.55
N VAL A 7 -18.31 -7.27 -0.29
CA VAL A 7 -17.25 -7.76 0.57
C VAL A 7 -17.71 -9.15 0.96
N GLU A 8 -17.40 -10.14 0.12
CA GLU A 8 -17.58 -11.54 0.53
C GLU A 8 -16.61 -11.80 1.67
N TYR A 9 -17.13 -12.20 2.82
CA TYR A 9 -16.37 -12.32 4.06
C TYR A 9 -16.34 -13.78 4.50
N THR A 10 -15.12 -14.31 4.66
CA THR A 10 -14.90 -15.66 5.19
C THR A 10 -13.97 -15.58 6.40
N PRO A 11 -14.47 -15.82 7.62
CA PRO A 11 -13.63 -15.87 8.80
C PRO A 11 -12.86 -17.19 8.89
N PHE A 12 -11.59 -17.10 9.32
CA PHE A 12 -10.79 -18.23 9.76
C PHE A 12 -10.27 -17.95 11.18
N SER A 13 -9.76 -18.99 11.84
CA SER A 13 -9.24 -18.85 13.22
C SER A 13 -8.01 -17.94 13.33
N ASP A 14 -7.22 -17.81 12.25
CA ASP A 14 -5.94 -17.08 12.23
C ASP A 14 -5.93 -15.85 11.29
N HIS A 15 -6.98 -15.65 10.49
CA HIS A 15 -7.14 -14.54 9.57
C HIS A 15 -8.59 -14.39 9.11
N ASN A 16 -8.89 -13.27 8.46
CA ASN A 16 -10.14 -13.03 7.77
C ASN A 16 -9.84 -12.85 6.28
N GLU A 17 -10.65 -13.46 5.42
CA GLU A 17 -10.60 -13.24 3.98
C GLU A 17 -11.78 -12.39 3.54
N PHE A 18 -11.49 -11.44 2.65
CA PHE A 18 -12.47 -10.58 2.03
C PHE A 18 -12.25 -10.57 0.51
N THR A 19 -13.31 -10.43 -0.27
CA THR A 19 -13.20 -10.09 -1.70
C THR A 19 -13.69 -8.67 -1.91
N VAL A 20 -12.83 -7.78 -2.38
CA VAL A 20 -13.18 -6.40 -2.75
C VAL A 20 -13.28 -6.30 -4.26
N TYR A 21 -14.40 -5.78 -4.77
CA TYR A 21 -14.59 -5.58 -6.21
C TYR A 21 -14.18 -4.15 -6.60
N PHE A 22 -12.98 -4.02 -7.16
CA PHE A 22 -12.47 -2.76 -7.70
C PHE A 22 -12.88 -2.64 -9.18
N PHE A 23 -13.93 -1.85 -9.47
CA PHE A 23 -14.49 -1.68 -10.81
C PHE A 23 -14.81 -3.01 -11.54
N GLY A 24 -15.42 -3.94 -10.81
CA GLY A 24 -15.75 -5.28 -11.32
C GLY A 24 -14.60 -6.29 -11.27
N THR A 25 -13.38 -5.85 -10.95
CA THR A 25 -12.23 -6.76 -10.75
C THR A 25 -12.18 -7.23 -9.28
N PRO A 26 -12.26 -8.54 -9.01
CA PRO A 26 -12.14 -9.04 -7.66
C PRO A 26 -10.69 -8.98 -7.17
N VAL A 27 -10.50 -8.43 -5.98
CA VAL A 27 -9.23 -8.38 -5.24
C VAL A 27 -9.40 -9.20 -3.96
N GLU A 28 -8.61 -10.27 -3.84
CA GLU A 28 -8.57 -11.12 -2.67
C GLU A 28 -7.80 -10.38 -1.55
N VAL A 29 -8.45 -10.16 -0.41
CA VAL A 29 -7.87 -9.44 0.73
C VAL A 29 -7.73 -10.39 1.91
N THR A 30 -6.51 -10.54 2.40
CA THR A 30 -6.20 -11.29 3.62
C THR A 30 -5.93 -10.30 4.75
N VAL A 31 -6.76 -10.29 5.79
CA VAL A 31 -6.56 -9.49 7.00
C VAL A 31 -6.08 -10.41 8.12
N THR A 32 -4.93 -10.10 8.73
CA THR A 32 -4.36 -10.98 9.75
C THR A 32 -3.45 -10.25 10.71
N ALA A 33 -3.31 -10.76 11.92
CA ALA A 33 -2.22 -10.46 12.85
C ALA A 33 -1.21 -11.63 12.96
N THR A 34 -1.46 -12.73 12.25
CA THR A 34 -0.76 -14.00 12.44
C THR A 34 0.49 -14.10 11.55
N PRO A 35 1.71 -14.26 12.11
CA PRO A 35 2.95 -14.34 11.33
C PRO A 35 2.98 -15.49 10.31
N ALA A 36 2.32 -16.61 10.61
CA ALA A 36 2.25 -17.76 9.71
C ALA A 36 1.44 -17.46 8.45
N VAL A 37 0.32 -16.73 8.57
CA VAL A 37 -0.50 -16.29 7.44
C VAL A 37 0.31 -15.37 6.53
N VAL A 38 1.01 -14.39 7.11
CA VAL A 38 1.89 -13.47 6.36
C VAL A 38 2.98 -14.24 5.59
N ARG A 39 3.63 -15.23 6.21
CA ARG A 39 4.62 -16.08 5.52
C ARG A 39 4.01 -16.84 4.33
N ARG A 40 2.83 -17.43 4.52
CA ARG A 40 2.11 -18.14 3.44
C ARG A 40 1.75 -17.18 2.31
N TRP A 41 1.22 -16.01 2.65
CA TRP A 41 0.86 -14.99 1.66
C TRP A 41 2.08 -14.56 0.83
N LEU A 42 3.21 -14.24 1.48
CA LEU A 42 4.47 -13.88 0.83
C LEU A 42 5.00 -14.99 -0.09
N HIS A 43 4.93 -16.24 0.36
CA HIS A 43 5.32 -17.39 -0.46
C HIS A 43 4.45 -17.49 -1.73
N THR A 44 3.13 -17.35 -1.58
CA THR A 44 2.18 -17.40 -2.70
C THR A 44 2.43 -16.30 -3.73
N VAL A 45 2.62 -15.05 -3.31
CA VAL A 45 2.87 -13.94 -4.25
C VAL A 45 4.25 -14.06 -4.90
N ARG A 46 5.29 -14.51 -4.18
CA ARG A 46 6.61 -14.75 -4.78
C ARG A 46 6.56 -15.85 -5.85
N TYR A 47 5.82 -16.94 -5.58
CA TYR A 47 5.64 -18.00 -6.56
C TYR A 47 4.90 -17.50 -7.81
N ARG A 48 3.77 -16.80 -7.63
CA ARG A 48 2.94 -16.30 -8.75
C ARG A 48 3.59 -15.18 -9.54
N CYS A 49 4.43 -14.36 -8.90
CA CYS A 49 5.09 -13.21 -9.51
C CYS A 49 6.60 -13.44 -9.72
N SER A 50 7.06 -14.69 -9.71
CA SER A 50 8.47 -15.05 -9.83
C SER A 50 9.13 -14.44 -11.06
N HIS A 51 8.43 -14.46 -12.20
CA HIS A 51 8.91 -13.84 -13.45
C HIS A 51 9.15 -12.34 -13.33
N PHE A 52 8.30 -11.61 -12.62
CA PHE A 52 8.51 -10.16 -12.39
C PHE A 52 9.65 -9.93 -11.41
N TYR A 53 9.72 -10.74 -10.35
CA TYR A 53 10.78 -10.66 -9.36
C TYR A 53 12.17 -10.92 -9.96
N HIS A 54 12.34 -12.01 -10.71
CA HIS A 54 13.63 -12.34 -11.34
C HIS A 54 14.09 -11.35 -12.41
N ARG A 55 13.22 -10.43 -12.85
CA ARG A 55 13.55 -9.36 -13.79
C ARG A 55 13.74 -8.01 -13.11
N GLY A 56 13.65 -7.94 -11.77
CA GLY A 56 13.69 -6.68 -11.02
C GLY A 56 12.49 -5.77 -11.31
N ARG A 57 11.33 -6.34 -11.63
CA ARG A 57 10.11 -5.59 -12.06
C ARG A 57 8.94 -5.79 -11.11
N LEU A 58 9.19 -6.27 -9.89
CA LEU A 58 8.11 -6.51 -8.95
C LEU A 58 7.71 -5.21 -8.27
N VAL A 59 6.51 -4.72 -8.62
CA VAL A 59 5.87 -3.57 -7.96
C VAL A 59 4.93 -4.06 -6.87
N VAL A 60 4.96 -3.38 -5.72
CA VAL A 60 4.08 -3.63 -4.59
C VAL A 60 3.44 -2.33 -4.17
N GLY A 61 2.11 -2.25 -4.26
CA GLY A 61 1.36 -1.16 -3.63
C GLY A 61 1.43 -1.31 -2.12
N LEU A 62 1.85 -0.26 -1.42
CA LEU A 62 2.05 -0.25 0.02
C LEU A 62 1.25 0.90 0.63
N GLY A 63 0.52 0.60 1.70
CA GLY A 63 -0.16 1.57 2.53
C GLY A 63 0.14 1.32 4.01
N VAL A 64 0.04 2.38 4.82
CA VAL A 64 0.19 2.31 6.27
C VAL A 64 -0.93 3.11 6.90
N GLN A 65 -1.60 2.54 7.90
CA GLN A 65 -2.61 3.26 8.69
C GLN A 65 -2.27 3.22 10.17
N TRP A 66 -2.66 4.28 10.88
CA TRP A 66 -2.45 4.45 12.30
C TRP A 66 -3.65 5.17 12.93
N THR A 67 -3.91 4.86 14.19
CA THR A 67 -4.92 5.53 15.00
C THR A 67 -4.39 6.89 15.42
N PRO A 68 -5.08 8.00 15.07
CA PRO A 68 -4.70 9.32 15.54
C PRO A 68 -4.82 9.39 17.07
N PHE A 69 -3.70 9.54 17.77
CA PHE A 69 -3.68 9.93 19.18
C PHE A 69 -3.48 11.45 19.26
N SER A 70 -3.69 12.04 20.44
CA SER A 70 -3.31 13.42 20.73
C SER A 70 -1.77 13.57 20.71
N GLY A 71 -1.19 13.65 19.51
CA GLY A 71 0.25 13.82 19.27
C GLY A 71 0.71 13.33 17.89
N ARG A 72 1.93 13.70 17.47
CA ARG A 72 2.50 13.36 16.15
C ARG A 72 3.07 11.93 16.03
N ASN A 73 3.18 11.21 17.15
CA ASN A 73 4.00 10.00 17.25
C ASN A 73 3.22 8.67 17.22
N SER A 74 1.97 8.63 16.77
CA SER A 74 1.25 7.35 16.62
C SER A 74 2.07 6.37 15.76
N PRO A 75 2.38 5.16 16.25
CA PRO A 75 3.03 4.14 15.43
C PRO A 75 2.08 3.58 14.38
N ALA A 76 2.63 2.87 13.38
CA ALA A 76 1.81 2.10 12.44
C ALA A 76 1.00 1.02 13.15
N ASP A 77 -0.32 1.00 12.93
CA ASP A 77 -1.22 -0.05 13.43
C ASP A 77 -1.38 -1.17 12.41
N THR A 78 -1.34 -0.83 11.13
CA THR A 78 -1.50 -1.76 10.01
C THR A 78 -0.49 -1.49 8.90
N LEU A 79 -0.15 -2.53 8.16
CA LEU A 79 0.62 -2.47 6.91
C LEU A 79 -0.18 -3.17 5.81
N GLN A 80 -0.39 -2.47 4.69
CA GLN A 80 -1.03 -3.01 3.49
C GLN A 80 0.04 -3.34 2.45
N LEU A 81 -0.07 -4.50 1.81
CA LEU A 81 0.75 -4.87 0.65
C LEU A 81 -0.15 -5.45 -0.44
N CYS A 82 -0.16 -4.84 -1.62
CA CYS A 82 -0.96 -5.28 -2.75
C CYS A 82 -0.07 -5.65 -3.95
N ILE A 83 -0.27 -6.85 -4.48
CA ILE A 83 0.44 -7.38 -5.65
C ILE A 83 -0.57 -8.09 -6.54
N GLY A 84 -0.81 -7.56 -7.74
CA GLY A 84 -1.85 -8.07 -8.62
C GLY A 84 -3.22 -7.91 -7.98
N ARG A 85 -3.95 -9.01 -7.86
CA ARG A 85 -5.29 -9.07 -7.26
C ARG A 85 -5.27 -9.62 -5.83
N ARG A 86 -4.15 -9.48 -5.12
CA ARG A 86 -3.97 -9.97 -3.75
C ARG A 86 -3.50 -8.83 -2.87
N CYS A 87 -4.28 -8.52 -1.86
CA CYS A 87 -3.94 -7.53 -0.84
C CYS A 87 -3.77 -8.23 0.52
N LEU A 88 -2.69 -7.94 1.21
CA LEU A 88 -2.47 -8.31 2.60
C LEU A 88 -2.67 -7.07 3.46
N ILE A 89 -3.52 -7.16 4.48
CA ILE A 89 -3.61 -6.18 5.56
C ILE A 89 -3.09 -6.84 6.83
N PHE A 90 -1.86 -6.49 7.19
CA PHE A 90 -1.21 -7.02 8.39
C PHE A 90 -1.44 -6.07 9.57
N GLN A 91 -2.21 -6.50 10.59
CA GLN A 91 -2.50 -5.75 11.81
C GLN A 91 -1.28 -5.78 12.76
N LEU A 92 -0.30 -4.92 12.49
CA LEU A 92 0.96 -4.78 13.24
C LEU A 92 0.76 -4.61 14.75
N CYS A 93 -0.21 -3.78 15.15
CA CYS A 93 -0.54 -3.52 16.56
C CYS A 93 -1.04 -4.77 17.32
N ASN A 94 -1.58 -5.75 16.61
CA ASN A 94 -2.13 -6.99 17.17
C ASN A 94 -1.19 -8.19 16.98
N ALA A 95 -0.18 -8.08 16.11
CA ALA A 95 0.76 -9.15 15.82
C ALA A 95 1.82 -9.32 16.92
N ASP A 96 1.99 -10.53 17.45
CA ASP A 96 3.01 -10.87 18.45
C ASP A 96 4.45 -10.65 17.93
N ARG A 97 4.66 -10.89 16.64
CA ARG A 97 5.95 -10.71 15.95
C ARG A 97 5.76 -10.44 14.47
N VAL A 98 6.82 -9.97 13.82
CA VAL A 98 6.89 -9.86 12.36
C VAL A 98 7.81 -10.96 11.82
N PRO A 99 7.37 -11.78 10.84
CA PRO A 99 8.22 -12.84 10.29
C PRO A 99 9.43 -12.24 9.56
N LEU A 100 10.58 -12.90 9.69
CA LEU A 100 11.82 -12.46 9.03
C LEU A 100 11.68 -12.35 7.51
N SER A 101 10.84 -13.19 6.90
CA SER A 101 10.53 -13.11 5.47
C SER A 101 9.90 -11.77 5.07
N LEU A 102 9.03 -11.18 5.90
CA LEU A 102 8.45 -9.86 5.64
C LEU A 102 9.51 -8.76 5.80
N ARG A 103 10.34 -8.85 6.84
CA ARG A 103 11.45 -7.89 7.04
C ARG A 103 12.43 -7.87 5.87
N ARG A 104 12.76 -9.05 5.33
CA ARG A 104 13.59 -9.18 4.13
C ARG A 104 12.87 -8.65 2.91
N PHE A 105 11.59 -8.97 2.74
CA PHE A 105 10.76 -8.51 1.63
C PHE A 105 10.71 -6.97 1.54
N LEU A 106 10.45 -6.28 2.64
CA LEU A 106 10.40 -4.80 2.68
C LEU A 106 11.74 -4.10 2.44
N ARG A 107 12.84 -4.85 2.51
CA ARG A 107 14.21 -4.35 2.32
C ARG A 107 14.86 -4.87 1.04
N ASP A 108 14.13 -5.62 0.24
CA ASP A 108 14.61 -6.26 -0.97
C ASP A 108 14.82 -5.18 -2.05
N PRO A 109 16.06 -5.00 -2.56
CA PRO A 109 16.34 -3.97 -3.56
C PRO A 109 15.69 -4.26 -4.93
N ASP A 110 15.32 -5.51 -5.20
CA ASP A 110 14.70 -5.92 -6.46
C ASP A 110 13.17 -5.69 -6.47
N ILE A 111 12.64 -5.03 -5.43
CA ILE A 111 11.21 -4.76 -5.24
C ILE A 111 10.98 -3.25 -5.13
N THR A 112 10.12 -2.75 -6.00
CA THR A 112 9.66 -1.35 -5.95
C THR A 112 8.39 -1.25 -5.13
N PHE A 113 8.46 -0.54 -4.01
CA PHE A 113 7.29 -0.20 -3.22
C PHE A 113 6.75 1.16 -3.64
N VAL A 114 5.43 1.25 -3.82
CA VAL A 114 4.76 2.47 -4.30
C VAL A 114 3.55 2.79 -3.41
N GLY A 115 3.24 4.07 -3.24
CA GLY A 115 2.06 4.52 -2.48
C GLY A 115 1.68 5.96 -2.81
N PHE A 116 0.74 6.52 -2.05
CA PHE A 116 0.33 7.92 -2.13
C PHE A 116 0.53 8.59 -0.79
N TRP A 117 0.95 9.86 -0.78
CA TRP A 117 1.02 10.67 0.44
C TRP A 117 1.80 10.00 1.59
N ASN A 118 2.83 9.24 1.24
CA ASN A 118 3.48 8.23 2.08
C ASN A 118 4.71 8.74 2.85
N SER A 119 4.89 10.05 2.94
CA SER A 119 6.08 10.68 3.55
C SER A 119 6.29 10.31 5.03
N MET A 120 5.21 9.89 5.71
CA MET A 120 5.27 9.44 7.10
C MET A 120 5.42 7.92 7.24
N ASP A 121 5.08 7.12 6.24
CA ASP A 121 4.90 5.67 6.36
C ASP A 121 6.16 4.98 6.89
N ALA A 122 7.32 5.28 6.32
CA ALA A 122 8.59 4.70 6.77
C ALA A 122 8.90 5.05 8.24
N SER A 123 8.59 6.28 8.67
CA SER A 123 8.76 6.70 10.07
C SER A 123 7.78 6.01 11.01
N LYS A 124 6.52 5.82 10.57
CA LYS A 124 5.44 5.18 11.33
C LYS A 124 5.72 3.68 11.52
N LEU A 125 6.22 3.02 10.49
CA LEU A 125 6.67 1.63 10.53
C LEU A 125 7.86 1.43 11.48
N ARG A 126 8.85 2.34 11.43
CA ARG A 126 10.00 2.34 12.37
C ARG A 126 9.57 2.58 13.82
N ALA A 127 8.60 3.48 14.04
CA ALA A 127 8.08 3.78 15.38
C ALA A 127 7.22 2.66 15.96
N SER A 128 6.77 1.68 15.16
CA SER A 128 6.04 0.53 15.67
C SER A 128 6.90 -0.31 16.62
N ARG A 129 6.27 -1.07 17.52
CA ARG A 129 6.98 -2.01 18.42
C ARG A 129 7.85 -3.04 17.69
N HIS A 130 7.66 -3.18 16.38
CA HIS A 130 8.36 -4.12 15.54
C HIS A 130 9.58 -3.51 14.84
N ASP A 131 9.86 -2.21 14.94
CA ASP A 131 10.94 -1.52 14.19
C ASP A 131 11.01 -1.99 12.73
N LEU A 132 9.90 -1.83 12.01
CA LEU A 132 9.80 -2.31 10.63
C LEU A 132 10.37 -1.26 9.69
N LYS A 133 11.25 -1.70 8.78
CA LYS A 133 11.95 -0.82 7.84
C LYS A 133 11.58 -1.21 6.42
N VAL A 134 11.12 -0.22 5.66
CA VAL A 134 11.01 -0.27 4.20
C VAL A 134 12.23 0.43 3.59
N ARG A 135 12.80 -0.13 2.51
CA ARG A 135 14.03 0.39 1.88
C ARG A 135 13.78 1.77 1.26
N SER A 136 12.93 1.82 0.25
CA SER A 136 12.38 3.04 -0.33
C SER A 136 10.90 2.80 -0.63
N LEU A 137 10.14 3.88 -0.68
CA LEU A 137 8.71 3.90 -0.95
C LEU A 137 8.40 5.11 -1.84
N LEU A 138 8.19 4.84 -3.12
CA LEU A 138 7.98 5.85 -4.14
C LEU A 138 6.59 6.49 -3.98
N ASP A 139 6.54 7.82 -3.97
CA ASP A 139 5.28 8.56 -3.95
C ASP A 139 4.78 8.81 -5.38
N LEU A 140 3.80 8.01 -5.81
CA LEU A 140 3.33 7.98 -7.20
C LEU A 140 2.80 9.33 -7.69
N ARG A 141 2.35 10.19 -6.79
CA ARG A 141 1.81 11.52 -7.13
C ARG A 141 2.83 12.36 -7.89
N LYS A 142 4.12 12.17 -7.61
CA LYS A 142 5.23 12.90 -8.23
C LYS A 142 5.56 12.40 -9.65
N HIS A 143 5.00 11.26 -10.05
CA HIS A 143 5.35 10.57 -11.30
C HIS A 143 4.11 10.29 -12.17
N VAL A 144 2.98 10.92 -11.87
CA VAL A 144 1.75 10.82 -12.64
C VAL A 144 1.26 12.20 -13.07
N GLU A 145 0.77 12.25 -14.30
CA GLU A 145 0.23 13.44 -14.95
C GLU A 145 -1.10 13.09 -15.61
N THR A 146 -1.90 14.09 -15.94
CA THR A 146 -3.10 13.92 -16.78
C THR A 146 -2.71 13.66 -18.23
N ASP A 147 -3.68 13.26 -19.07
CA ASP A 147 -3.48 13.14 -20.53
C ASP A 147 -3.03 14.46 -21.20
N PHE A 148 -3.21 15.60 -20.52
CA PHE A 148 -2.80 16.92 -20.97
C PHE A 148 -1.43 17.36 -20.40
N GLY A 149 -0.72 16.49 -19.69
CA GLY A 149 0.59 16.78 -19.08
C GLY A 149 0.50 17.61 -17.80
N GLU A 150 -0.66 17.67 -17.14
CA GLU A 150 -0.78 18.39 -15.87
C GLU A 150 -0.33 17.51 -14.71
N SER A 151 0.58 18.02 -13.87
CA SER A 151 1.07 17.30 -12.69
C SER A 151 -0.05 16.98 -11.69
N LEU A 152 -0.06 15.75 -11.19
CA LEU A 152 -0.98 15.30 -10.14
C LEU A 152 -0.34 15.24 -8.75
N ALA A 153 0.81 15.90 -8.55
CA ALA A 153 1.56 15.87 -7.29
C ALA A 153 0.70 16.31 -6.08
N GLY A 154 -0.16 17.32 -6.24
CA GLY A 154 -1.06 17.82 -5.20
C GLY A 154 -2.46 17.18 -5.18
N ALA A 155 -2.74 16.21 -6.05
CA ALA A 155 -4.07 15.65 -6.22
C ALA A 155 -4.42 14.63 -5.13
N SER A 156 -5.72 14.47 -4.88
CA SER A 156 -6.22 13.37 -4.04
C SER A 156 -6.09 12.03 -4.76
N VAL A 157 -6.11 10.93 -4.01
CA VAL A 157 -6.03 9.58 -4.60
C VAL A 157 -7.21 9.35 -5.56
N GLU A 158 -8.41 9.84 -5.21
CA GLU A 158 -9.60 9.76 -6.05
C GLU A 158 -9.40 10.46 -7.39
N LYS A 159 -8.84 11.67 -7.39
CA LYS A 159 -8.54 12.40 -8.62
C LYS A 159 -7.49 11.64 -9.44
N ILE A 160 -6.42 11.15 -8.82
CA ILE A 160 -5.38 10.40 -9.52
C ILE A 160 -5.94 9.14 -10.16
N VAL A 161 -6.75 8.37 -9.44
CA VAL A 161 -7.36 7.14 -9.98
C VAL A 161 -8.32 7.46 -11.13
N LYS A 162 -9.09 8.54 -11.02
CA LYS A 162 -9.98 8.98 -12.10
C LYS A 162 -9.20 9.39 -13.35
N GLU A 163 -8.24 10.31 -13.21
CA GLU A 163 -7.50 10.87 -14.34
C GLU A 163 -6.56 9.84 -14.97
N PHE A 164 -5.87 9.02 -14.16
CA PHE A 164 -4.82 8.12 -14.65
C PHE A 164 -5.31 6.71 -15.00
N LEU A 165 -6.30 6.17 -14.27
CA LEU A 165 -6.86 4.83 -14.55
C LEU A 165 -8.22 4.89 -15.25
N GLY A 166 -8.81 6.08 -15.44
CA GLY A 166 -10.15 6.23 -16.01
C GLY A 166 -11.28 5.74 -15.09
N PHE A 167 -11.00 5.56 -13.80
CA PHE A 167 -11.91 4.95 -12.84
C PHE A 167 -12.53 5.99 -11.91
N ASP A 168 -13.79 6.34 -12.14
CA ASP A 168 -14.53 7.33 -11.33
C ASP A 168 -15.36 6.66 -10.23
N GLY A 169 -15.38 7.24 -9.03
CA GLY A 169 -16.15 6.75 -7.87
C GLY A 169 -15.32 6.08 -6.77
N VAL A 170 -13.98 6.09 -6.86
CA VAL A 170 -13.14 5.85 -5.68
C VAL A 170 -13.41 6.93 -4.65
N ARG A 171 -13.51 6.53 -3.38
CA ARG A 171 -13.69 7.45 -2.25
C ARG A 171 -12.94 6.90 -1.04
N LEU A 172 -11.90 7.60 -0.60
CA LEU A 172 -11.21 7.33 0.66
C LEU A 172 -11.70 8.35 1.69
N GLU A 173 -12.60 7.92 2.57
CA GLU A 173 -13.25 8.82 3.52
C GLU A 173 -12.30 9.19 4.65
N ARG A 174 -12.21 10.50 4.92
CA ARG A 174 -11.35 11.03 5.98
C ARG A 174 -11.74 10.46 7.34
N GLU A 175 -13.03 10.24 7.57
CA GLU A 175 -13.60 9.67 8.78
C GLU A 175 -13.06 8.26 9.03
N ILE A 176 -12.91 7.46 7.98
CA ILE A 176 -12.30 6.11 8.04
C ILE A 176 -10.79 6.24 8.25
N SER A 177 -10.11 7.12 7.50
CA SER A 177 -8.65 7.35 7.67
C SER A 177 -8.31 7.76 9.10
N MET A 178 -9.16 8.56 9.74
CA MET A 178 -8.98 9.05 11.10
C MET A 178 -9.59 8.14 12.18
N SER A 179 -10.08 6.95 11.81
CA SER A 179 -10.72 6.00 12.71
C SER A 179 -9.72 5.19 13.56
N ARG A 180 -10.24 4.23 14.33
CA ARG A 180 -9.45 3.36 15.21
C ARG A 180 -8.88 2.18 14.43
N TRP A 181 -7.69 2.36 13.86
CA TRP A 181 -6.96 1.30 13.14
C TRP A 181 -6.29 0.26 14.05
N ASN A 182 -6.18 0.55 15.35
CA ASN A 182 -5.68 -0.37 16.38
C ASN A 182 -6.73 -1.33 16.93
N ALA A 183 -7.91 -1.41 16.29
CA ALA A 183 -8.96 -2.33 16.70
C ALA A 183 -8.52 -3.80 16.50
N ASN A 184 -9.04 -4.71 17.34
CA ASN A 184 -8.82 -6.15 17.18
C ASN A 184 -9.35 -6.65 15.83
N GLU A 185 -10.48 -6.11 15.40
CA GLU A 185 -11.11 -6.39 14.12
C GLU A 185 -11.31 -5.08 13.36
N LEU A 186 -10.88 -5.05 12.10
CA LEU A 186 -11.11 -3.91 11.22
C LEU A 186 -12.54 -3.95 10.67
N SER A 187 -13.15 -2.76 10.53
CA SER A 187 -14.45 -2.64 9.88
C SER A 187 -14.36 -2.97 8.38
N ARG A 188 -15.49 -3.27 7.75
CA ARG A 188 -15.52 -3.53 6.30
C ARG A 188 -15.07 -2.32 5.50
N GLU A 189 -15.39 -1.12 5.97
CA GLU A 189 -15.02 0.15 5.39
C GLU A 189 -13.51 0.40 5.50
N GLN A 190 -12.91 0.09 6.66
CA GLN A 190 -11.44 0.12 6.84
C GLN A 190 -10.75 -0.86 5.89
N VAL A 191 -11.23 -2.11 5.81
CA VAL A 191 -10.68 -3.13 4.90
C VAL A 191 -10.81 -2.69 3.44
N LEU A 192 -11.96 -2.16 3.06
CA LEU A 192 -12.22 -1.66 1.71
C LEU A 192 -11.24 -0.54 1.36
N GLN A 193 -11.14 0.49 2.20
CA GLN A 193 -10.30 1.65 1.94
C GLN A 193 -8.82 1.28 1.85
N ALA A 194 -8.34 0.48 2.81
CA ALA A 194 -6.96 -0.01 2.83
C ALA A 194 -6.63 -0.86 1.59
N CYS A 195 -7.58 -1.68 1.13
CA CYS A 195 -7.42 -2.44 -0.09
C CYS A 195 -7.40 -1.55 -1.35
N VAL A 196 -8.35 -0.63 -1.47
CA VAL A 196 -8.49 0.26 -2.63
C VAL A 196 -7.25 1.13 -2.79
N ASP A 197 -6.76 1.73 -1.70
CA ASP A 197 -5.57 2.58 -1.69
C ASP A 197 -4.33 1.81 -2.19
N ALA A 198 -4.03 0.67 -1.56
CA ALA A 198 -2.87 -0.15 -1.95
C ALA A 198 -3.02 -0.77 -3.35
N HIS A 199 -4.24 -1.15 -3.76
CA HIS A 199 -4.47 -1.72 -5.09
C HIS A 199 -4.36 -0.66 -6.20
N ALA A 200 -4.90 0.53 -5.99
CA ALA A 200 -4.74 1.65 -6.91
C ALA A 200 -3.26 2.00 -7.09
N ALA A 201 -2.50 2.07 -5.99
CA ALA A 201 -1.06 2.30 -6.02
C ALA A 201 -0.34 1.22 -6.84
N PHE A 202 -0.67 -0.06 -6.61
CA PHE A 202 -0.11 -1.16 -7.40
C PHE A 202 -0.39 -1.02 -8.91
N LEU A 203 -1.65 -0.73 -9.29
CA LEU A 203 -2.04 -0.60 -10.70
C LEU A 203 -1.29 0.54 -11.37
N ILE A 204 -1.24 1.71 -10.72
CA ILE A 204 -0.55 2.90 -11.24
C ILE A 204 0.95 2.63 -11.34
N GLY A 205 1.58 2.15 -10.26
CA GLY A 205 3.00 1.84 -10.24
C GLY A 205 3.41 0.82 -11.30
N LYS A 206 2.55 -0.17 -11.57
CA LYS A 206 2.77 -1.11 -12.68
C LYS A 206 2.65 -0.42 -14.04
N ASN A 207 1.65 0.42 -14.25
CA ASN A 207 1.40 1.12 -15.52
C ASN A 207 2.54 2.07 -15.88
N ILE A 208 3.05 2.84 -14.91
CA ILE A 208 4.18 3.75 -15.13
C ILE A 208 5.55 3.06 -15.11
N ARG A 209 5.58 1.72 -14.96
CA ARG A 209 6.82 0.95 -14.82
C ARG A 209 7.72 1.48 -13.71
N ALA A 210 7.17 1.67 -12.51
CA ALA A 210 7.85 2.32 -11.39
C ALA A 210 9.22 1.72 -11.00
N TRP A 211 9.53 0.50 -11.44
CA TRP A 211 10.86 -0.12 -11.30
C TRP A 211 11.94 0.51 -12.18
N GLU A 212 11.59 1.43 -13.09
CA GLU A 212 12.51 2.21 -13.93
C GLU A 212 12.75 3.62 -13.40
N ILE A 213 12.14 3.98 -12.27
CA ILE A 213 12.29 5.30 -11.67
C ILE A 213 13.43 5.24 -10.65
N ASP A 214 14.53 5.92 -10.94
CA ASP A 214 15.63 6.13 -10.00
C ASP A 214 15.40 7.44 -9.24
N GLU A 215 15.12 7.38 -7.93
CA GLU A 215 14.99 8.56 -7.07
C GLU A 215 16.34 9.27 -6.82
N ASP A 216 17.46 8.67 -7.24
CA ASP A 216 18.81 9.17 -6.96
C ASP A 216 19.27 10.29 -7.95
N GLU A 217 18.60 10.50 -9.08
CA GLU A 217 19.02 11.51 -10.09
C GLU A 217 18.55 12.96 -9.81
N ASP A 218 17.56 13.18 -8.95
CA ASP A 218 16.96 14.52 -8.74
C ASP A 218 17.65 15.38 -7.66
N THR A 219 18.77 14.93 -7.08
CA THR A 219 19.46 15.67 -5.99
C THR A 219 20.59 16.59 -6.47
N ASP A 220 21.01 16.53 -7.74
CA ASP A 220 22.19 17.27 -8.24
C ASP A 220 21.87 18.57 -9.01
N SER A 221 20.59 18.94 -9.21
CA SER A 221 20.24 20.14 -10.00
C SER A 221 20.21 21.46 -9.21
N TYR A 222 20.46 21.47 -7.90
CA TYR A 222 20.44 22.70 -7.07
C TYR A 222 21.81 23.17 -6.57
N SER A 223 22.92 22.49 -6.87
CA SER A 223 24.27 22.92 -6.48
C SER A 223 25.01 23.81 -7.50
N SER A 224 24.36 24.23 -8.59
CA SER A 224 25.02 24.94 -9.70
C SER A 224 24.62 26.41 -9.87
N LEU A 225 23.94 27.02 -8.89
CA LEU A 225 23.68 28.47 -8.88
C LEU A 225 24.21 29.10 -7.60
N GLY A 226 25.53 29.14 -7.50
CA GLY A 226 26.28 30.03 -6.62
C GLY A 226 27.32 30.79 -7.44
N PHE A 227 26.95 31.98 -7.91
CA PHE A 227 27.87 33.08 -8.19
C PHE A 227 27.66 34.14 -7.12
#